data_AF-A0A3D5BYJ8-F1
#
_entry.id   AF-A0A3D5BYJ8-F1
#
_cell.length_a   1.000
_cell.length_b   1.000
_cell.length_c   1.000
_cell.angle_alpha   90.00
_cell.angle_beta   90.00
_cell.angle_gamma   90.00
#
_symmetry.space_group_name_H-M   'P 1'
#
loop_
_entity.id
_entity.type
_entity.pdbx_description
1 polymer ?
#
loop_
_entity_poly.entity_id
_entity_poly.type
_entity_poly.pdbx_seq_one_letter_code
_entity_poly.pdbx_strand_id
1 'polypeptide(L)'
;MPIPEAELPVVLPRVDQFDVQELRGKSPLEAAEDWVQTACPSCNGPARRETDTLGGFACSSWYFLRFCSPHEDGRPFDPEAVRRWMPVDLYVGGGEHRVMHLLYARF
;
A
#
# COMPACT_ATOMS: atom_id res chain seq x y z
N MET A 1 -3.89 -15.37 6.18
CA MET A 1 -3.86 -15.87 4.79
C MET A 1 -3.92 -14.68 3.85
N PRO A 2 -3.16 -14.67 2.74
CA PRO A 2 -3.28 -13.60 1.76
C PRO A 2 -4.65 -13.68 1.06
N ILE A 3 -5.14 -12.52 0.63
CA ILE A 3 -6.27 -12.43 -0.28
C ILE A 3 -5.84 -12.85 -1.69
N PRO A 4 -6.73 -13.45 -2.50
CA PRO A 4 -6.46 -13.70 -3.92
C PRO A 4 -6.18 -12.41 -4.69
N GLU A 5 -5.26 -12.44 -5.66
CA GLU A 5 -4.91 -11.28 -6.49
C GLU A 5 -6.12 -10.72 -7.25
N ALA A 6 -7.04 -11.59 -7.70
CA ALA A 6 -8.27 -11.20 -8.38
C ALA A 6 -9.26 -10.42 -7.51
N GLU A 7 -9.10 -10.43 -6.18
CA GLU A 7 -9.91 -9.65 -5.23
C GLU A 7 -9.29 -8.27 -4.92
N LEU A 8 -8.13 -7.95 -5.52
CA LEU A 8 -7.54 -6.62 -5.41
C LEU A 8 -8.30 -5.61 -6.31
N PRO A 9 -8.37 -4.34 -5.89
CA PRO A 9 -7.88 -3.78 -4.63
C PRO A 9 -8.86 -3.98 -3.46
N VAL A 10 -8.34 -4.14 -2.24
CA VAL A 10 -9.15 -3.96 -1.04
C VAL A 10 -9.34 -2.46 -0.81
N VAL A 11 -10.51 -1.96 -1.20
CA VAL A 11 -10.84 -0.54 -1.09
C VAL A 11 -10.99 -0.14 0.38
N LEU A 12 -10.33 0.96 0.77
CA LEU A 12 -10.46 1.53 2.12
C LEU A 12 -11.91 1.95 2.38
N PRO A 13 -12.50 1.56 3.52
CA PRO A 13 -13.83 1.99 3.88
C PRO A 13 -13.79 3.46 4.32
N ARG A 14 -14.95 4.12 4.22
CA ARG A 14 -15.12 5.42 4.85
C ARG A 14 -15.25 5.21 6.36
N VAL A 15 -14.48 5.98 7.13
CA VAL A 15 -14.57 6.06 8.59
C VAL A 15 -14.67 7.53 8.97
N ASP A 16 -15.45 7.84 10.01
CA ASP A 16 -15.71 9.23 10.42
C ASP A 16 -14.83 9.66 11.61
N GLN A 17 -14.21 8.71 12.32
CA GLN A 17 -13.37 8.97 13.49
C GLN A 17 -11.91 8.58 13.21
N PHE A 18 -10.99 9.53 13.42
CA PHE A 18 -9.54 9.35 13.23
C PHE A 18 -8.72 9.78 14.45
N ASP A 19 -9.35 10.34 15.49
CA ASP A 19 -8.64 10.78 16.68
C ASP A 19 -8.07 9.57 17.44
N VAL A 20 -6.74 9.50 17.49
CA VAL A 20 -6.01 8.36 18.08
C VAL A 20 -6.23 8.26 19.60
N GLN A 21 -6.48 9.38 20.29
CA GLN A 21 -6.77 9.38 21.72
C GLN A 21 -8.15 8.79 21.99
N GLU A 22 -9.16 9.21 21.20
CA GLU A 22 -10.51 8.65 21.28
C GLU A 22 -10.54 7.16 20.92
N LEU A 23 -9.72 6.76 19.94
CA LEU A 23 -9.55 5.37 19.51
C LEU A 23 -8.65 4.54 20.44
N ARG A 24 -8.09 5.12 21.51
CA ARG A 24 -7.19 4.45 22.47
C ARG A 24 -6.01 3.74 21.77
N GLY A 25 -5.47 4.36 20.73
CA GLY A 25 -4.36 3.82 19.93
C GLY A 25 -4.74 2.72 18.93
N LYS A 26 -6.02 2.43 18.74
CA LYS A 26 -6.51 1.45 17.75
C LYS A 26 -6.58 2.06 16.35
N SER A 27 -6.54 1.20 15.34
CA SER A 27 -6.78 1.61 13.96
C SER A 27 -8.21 2.13 13.79
N PRO A 28 -8.44 3.27 13.12
CA PRO A 28 -9.77 3.72 12.72
C PRO A 28 -10.60 2.66 11.98
N LEU A 29 -9.92 1.77 11.25
CA LEU A 29 -10.57 0.70 10.48
C LEU A 29 -11.25 -0.34 11.36
N GLU A 30 -10.88 -0.47 12.64
CA GLU A 30 -11.55 -1.38 13.57
C GLU A 30 -13.04 -1.03 13.77
N ALA A 31 -13.41 0.24 13.63
CA ALA A 31 -14.79 0.70 13.78
C ALA A 31 -15.67 0.36 12.57
N ALA A 32 -15.08 0.03 11.42
CA ALA A 32 -15.81 -0.36 10.22
C ALA A 32 -16.13 -1.87 10.25
N GLU A 33 -16.99 -2.30 11.18
CA GLU A 33 -17.28 -3.71 11.44
C GLU A 33 -17.67 -4.50 10.19
N ASP A 34 -18.54 -3.93 9.35
CA ASP A 34 -19.00 -4.55 8.09
C ASP A 34 -17.86 -4.78 7.08
N TRP A 35 -16.82 -3.95 7.12
CA TRP A 35 -15.65 -4.10 6.25
C TRP A 35 -14.62 -5.06 6.85
N VAL A 36 -14.42 -5.01 8.17
CA VAL A 36 -13.47 -5.85 8.89
C VAL A 36 -13.91 -7.31 8.90
N GLN A 37 -15.21 -7.57 9.08
CA GLN A 37 -15.75 -8.92 9.05
C GLN A 37 -15.78 -9.45 7.61
N THR A 38 -15.14 -10.59 7.36
CA THR A 38 -15.07 -11.20 6.03
C THR A 38 -15.06 -12.72 6.13
N ALA A 39 -15.22 -13.42 5.02
CA ALA A 39 -14.98 -14.86 4.95
C ALA A 39 -13.50 -15.16 4.66
N CYS A 40 -13.00 -16.28 5.19
CA CYS A 40 -11.68 -16.80 4.84
C CYS A 40 -11.69 -17.30 3.39
N PRO A 41 -10.81 -16.82 2.49
CA PRO A 41 -10.80 -17.24 1.09
C PRO A 41 -10.45 -18.73 0.88
N SER A 42 -9.90 -19.39 1.91
CA SER A 42 -9.50 -20.80 1.83
C SER A 42 -10.56 -21.79 2.33
N CYS A 43 -11.30 -21.45 3.39
CA CYS A 43 -12.26 -22.36 4.03
C CYS A 43 -13.68 -21.79 4.17
N ASN A 44 -13.90 -20.55 3.72
CA ASN A 44 -15.17 -19.83 3.81
C ASN A 44 -15.74 -19.62 5.23
N GLY A 45 -14.95 -19.91 6.27
CA GLY A 45 -15.32 -19.63 7.66
C GLY A 45 -15.19 -18.14 8.03
N PRO A 46 -15.71 -17.71 9.19
CA PRO A 46 -15.58 -16.34 9.66
C PRO A 46 -14.11 -15.92 9.81
N ALA A 47 -13.76 -14.76 9.29
CA ALA A 47 -12.43 -14.17 9.36
C ALA A 47 -12.51 -12.65 9.59
N ARG A 48 -11.37 -12.05 9.91
CA ARG A 48 -11.23 -10.59 10.04
C ARG A 48 -10.14 -10.10 9.11
N ARG A 49 -10.36 -8.95 8.48
CA ARG A 49 -9.33 -8.24 7.72
C ARG A 49 -8.27 -7.68 8.66
N GLU A 50 -7.05 -7.56 8.15
CA GLU A 50 -6.02 -6.73 8.79
C GLU A 50 -6.50 -5.29 8.78
N THR A 51 -6.37 -4.61 9.92
CA THR A 51 -6.79 -3.22 10.13
C THR A 51 -5.62 -2.24 10.11
N ASP A 52 -4.40 -2.75 10.15
CA ASP A 52 -3.20 -1.94 9.92
C ASP A 52 -3.08 -1.59 8.42
N THR A 53 -2.52 -0.42 8.16
CA THR A 53 -2.23 0.04 6.80
C THR A 53 -0.73 0.06 6.56
N LEU A 54 -0.33 -0.02 5.29
CA LEU A 54 1.06 0.13 4.93
C LEU A 54 1.53 1.56 5.25
N GLY A 55 2.65 1.68 5.96
CA GLY A 55 3.26 2.99 6.23
C GLY A 55 3.65 3.73 4.94
N GLY A 56 3.78 5.05 5.02
CA GLY A 56 3.98 5.91 3.83
C GLY A 56 5.17 5.53 2.94
N PHE A 57 6.21 4.90 3.48
CA PHE A 57 7.35 4.42 2.70
C PHE A 57 7.02 3.28 1.73
N ALA A 58 5.97 2.50 1.97
CA ALA A 58 5.57 1.43 1.05
C ALA A 58 5.24 1.98 -0.34
N CYS A 59 4.55 3.12 -0.41
CA CYS A 59 4.23 3.78 -1.67
C CYS A 59 5.45 4.52 -2.26
N SER A 60 6.25 5.18 -1.42
CA SER A 60 7.39 5.97 -1.91
C SER A 60 8.57 5.12 -2.36
N SER A 61 8.64 3.84 -2.00
CA SER A 61 9.78 2.98 -2.38
C SER A 61 9.82 2.60 -3.86
N TRP A 62 8.74 2.81 -4.62
CA TRP A 62 8.67 2.38 -6.03
C TRP A 62 7.95 3.35 -6.97
N TYR A 63 7.49 4.51 -6.48
CA TYR A 63 6.72 5.48 -7.30
C TYR A 63 7.43 5.92 -8.59
N PHE A 64 8.76 6.00 -8.58
CA PHE A 64 9.57 6.34 -9.75
C PHE A 64 9.47 5.29 -10.87
N LEU A 65 9.22 4.02 -10.53
CA LEU A 65 8.92 2.98 -11.51
C LEU A 65 7.51 3.17 -12.10
N ARG A 66 6.53 3.54 -11.27
CA ARG A 66 5.15 3.78 -11.72
C ARG A 66 5.07 4.94 -12.73
N PHE A 67 5.91 5.97 -12.58
CA PHE A 67 5.97 7.07 -13.55
C PHE A 67 6.38 6.64 -14.96
N CYS A 68 7.06 5.50 -15.13
CA CYS A 68 7.38 4.99 -16.47
C CYS A 68 6.10 4.56 -17.23
N SER A 69 5.04 4.17 -16.52
CA SER A 69 3.79 3.65 -17.09
C SER A 69 2.58 3.91 -16.16
N PRO A 70 2.16 5.18 -15.97
CA PRO A 70 1.20 5.56 -14.93
C PRO A 70 -0.22 5.00 -15.14
N HIS A 71 -0.55 4.59 -16.37
CA HIS A 71 -1.86 4.10 -16.78
C HIS A 71 -1.89 2.58 -17.03
N GLU A 72 -0.88 1.82 -16.58
CA GLU A 72 -0.91 0.35 -16.65
C GLU A 72 -1.86 -0.20 -15.57
N ASP A 73 -2.94 -0.84 -15.97
CA ASP A 73 -3.98 -1.32 -15.03
C ASP A 73 -3.77 -2.77 -14.58
N GLY A 74 -3.07 -3.59 -15.37
CA GLY A 74 -2.92 -5.03 -15.10
C GLY A 74 -1.68 -5.41 -14.29
N ARG A 75 -0.73 -4.48 -14.12
CA ARG A 75 0.57 -4.69 -13.46
C ARG A 75 1.00 -3.43 -12.71
N PRO A 76 1.95 -3.53 -11.77
CA PRO A 76 2.52 -2.35 -11.12
C PRO A 76 3.14 -1.35 -12.11
N PHE A 77 3.79 -1.85 -13.18
CA PHE A 77 4.38 -1.06 -14.26
C PHE A 77 4.67 -1.96 -15.48
N ASP A 78 4.82 -1.35 -16.66
CA ASP A 78 5.32 -2.00 -17.86
C ASP A 78 6.85 -2.18 -17.81
N PRO A 79 7.38 -3.42 -17.87
CA PRO A 79 8.81 -3.67 -17.88
C PRO A 79 9.57 -3.04 -19.06
N GLU A 80 8.94 -2.87 -20.23
CA GLU A 80 9.60 -2.22 -21.37
C GLU A 80 9.78 -0.73 -21.14
N ALA A 81 8.75 -0.06 -20.63
CA ALA A 81 8.84 1.33 -20.22
C ALA A 81 9.90 1.55 -19.13
N VAL A 82 9.96 0.69 -18.11
CA VAL A 82 10.99 0.76 -17.06
C VAL A 82 12.40 0.60 -17.64
N ARG A 83 12.62 -0.39 -18.53
CA ARG A 83 13.92 -0.57 -19.20
C ARG A 83 14.34 0.64 -20.04
N ARG A 84 13.39 1.42 -20.55
CA ARG A 84 13.65 2.61 -21.36
C ARG A 84 14.01 3.83 -20.51
N TRP A 85 13.33 4.02 -19.39
CA TRP A 85 13.41 5.25 -18.60
C TRP A 85 14.32 5.17 -17.37
N MET A 86 14.63 3.96 -16.89
CA MET A 86 15.47 3.74 -15.71
C MET A 86 16.90 3.33 -16.10
N PRO A 87 17.91 3.58 -15.25
CA PRO A 87 17.82 4.22 -13.93
C PRO A 87 17.56 5.73 -14.00
N VAL A 88 17.15 6.33 -12.88
CA VAL A 88 17.05 7.81 -12.77
C VAL A 88 18.45 8.41 -12.82
N ASP A 89 18.71 9.29 -13.79
CA ASP A 89 20.02 9.93 -13.98
C ASP A 89 20.39 10.94 -12.87
N LEU A 90 19.40 11.72 -12.43
CA LEU A 90 19.56 12.72 -11.38
C LEU A 90 18.37 12.67 -10.43
N TYR A 91 18.64 12.30 -9.18
CA TYR A 91 17.67 12.30 -8.10
C TYR A 91 18.05 13.35 -7.04
N VAL A 92 17.23 14.39 -6.90
CA VAL A 92 17.45 15.50 -5.96
C VAL A 92 16.50 15.36 -4.78
N GLY A 93 17.04 15.37 -3.56
CA GLY A 93 16.25 15.26 -2.33
C GLY A 93 17.05 15.69 -1.11
N GLY A 94 16.36 15.85 0.03
CA GLY A 94 16.98 16.27 1.28
C GLY A 94 17.71 15.14 2.02
N GLY A 95 18.63 15.53 2.91
CA GLY A 95 19.49 14.62 3.65
C GLY A 95 18.74 13.73 4.66
N GLU A 96 17.54 14.14 5.08
CA GLU A 96 16.65 13.43 6.00
C GLU A 96 16.19 12.06 5.47
N HIS A 97 16.23 11.85 4.15
CA HIS A 97 15.78 10.62 3.52
C HIS A 97 16.86 9.55 3.34
N ARG A 98 18.10 9.80 3.80
CA ARG A 98 19.26 8.92 3.59
C ARG A 98 19.13 7.51 4.15
N VAL A 99 18.47 7.35 5.30
CA VAL A 99 18.37 6.06 6.02
C VAL A 99 16.96 5.45 6.01
N MET A 100 16.01 6.07 5.31
CA MET A 100 14.64 5.58 5.16
C MET A 100 14.33 5.41 3.67
N HIS A 101 13.71 6.40 3.04
CA HIS A 101 13.32 6.34 1.62
C HIS A 101 14.44 5.85 0.68
N LEU A 102 15.65 6.41 0.78
CA LEU A 102 16.76 5.98 -0.09
C LEU A 102 17.26 4.56 0.20
N LEU A 103 17.03 4.04 1.41
CA LEU A 103 17.30 2.65 1.75
C LEU A 103 16.19 1.74 1.21
N TYR A 104 14.93 2.07 1.46
CA TYR A 104 13.78 1.28 1.03
C TYR A 104 13.62 1.23 -0.49
N ALA A 105 13.93 2.31 -1.21
CA ALA A 105 13.91 2.35 -2.68
C ALA A 105 14.96 1.45 -3.35
N ARG A 106 15.92 0.92 -2.58
CA ARG A 106 17.00 0.04 -3.07
C ARG A 106 16.83 -1.43 -2.67
N PHE A 107 15.94 -1.72 -1.72
CA PHE A 107 15.64 -3.08 -1.28
C PHE A 107 14.81 -3.82 -2.33
#